data_AF-A0A9J7LL91-F1
#
_entry.id   AF-A0A9J7LL91-F1
#
_cell.length_a   1.000
_cell.length_b   1.000
_cell.length_c   1.000
_cell.angle_alpha   90.00
_cell.angle_beta   90.00
_cell.angle_gamma   90.00
#
_symmetry.space_group_name_H-M   'P 1'
#
loop_
_entity.id
_entity.type
_entity.pdbx_description
1 polymer ?
#
loop_
_entity_poly.entity_id
_entity_poly.type
_entity_poly.pdbx_seq_one_letter_code
_entity_poly.pdbx_strand_id
1 'polypeptide(L)'
;MALLPITLYGPTGLDIGSPQKLCKMKTALFFLVFIAVAAAQWTPWNPNDPCDDADDCPLADVYCCIYNKSLGYKKCELTPMEGWACWPETDCPCASADLTCAPNPNSSTGATCQISG
;
A
#
# COMPACT_ATOMS: atom_id res chain seq x y z
N MET A 1 -34.22 48.57 -18.95
CA MET A 1 -33.54 47.54 -18.13
C MET A 1 -34.21 47.53 -16.77
N ALA A 2 -34.99 46.48 -16.53
CA ALA A 2 -35.47 45.97 -15.24
C ALA A 2 -34.26 45.61 -14.32
N LEU A 3 -34.30 45.49 -12.99
CA LEU A 3 -35.34 45.48 -11.95
C LEU A 3 -34.67 45.81 -10.60
N LEU A 4 -35.51 46.20 -9.64
CA LEU A 4 -35.29 46.79 -8.30
C LEU A 4 -34.57 45.90 -7.24
N PRO A 5 -34.10 46.51 -6.12
CA PRO A 5 -33.44 45.83 -5.02
C PRO A 5 -34.40 44.93 -4.23
N ILE A 6 -34.03 43.67 -4.01
CA ILE A 6 -34.83 42.74 -3.22
C ILE A 6 -34.53 42.95 -1.74
N THR A 7 -35.44 43.65 -1.08
CA THR A 7 -35.79 43.48 0.33
C THR A 7 -36.20 42.03 0.58
N LEU A 8 -35.55 41.35 1.52
CA LEU A 8 -36.07 40.11 2.11
C LEU A 8 -36.39 40.36 3.58
N TYR A 9 -37.67 40.71 3.79
CA TYR A 9 -38.39 40.49 5.03
C TYR A 9 -38.25 39.03 5.45
N GLY A 10 -37.90 38.76 6.71
CA GLY A 10 -38.04 37.42 7.28
C GLY A 10 -39.52 37.07 7.53
N PRO A 11 -39.82 35.79 7.77
CA PRO A 11 -40.86 35.41 8.71
C PRO A 11 -40.21 35.09 10.06
N THR A 12 -40.62 35.84 11.07
CA THR A 12 -40.57 35.48 12.48
C THR A 12 -41.09 34.06 12.69
N GLY A 13 -40.31 33.23 13.39
CA GLY A 13 -40.81 31.99 13.98
C GLY A 13 -39.89 30.80 13.80
N LEU A 14 -38.83 30.72 14.60
CA LEU A 14 -38.38 29.42 15.09
C LEU A 14 -37.74 29.60 16.46
N ASP A 15 -38.56 29.29 17.45
CA ASP A 15 -38.28 28.96 18.84
C ASP A 15 -36.80 28.87 19.22
N ILE A 16 -36.46 29.65 20.25
CA ILE A 16 -35.29 29.51 21.10
C ILE A 16 -35.46 28.18 21.87
N GLY A 17 -35.16 27.09 21.18
CA GLY A 17 -35.31 25.73 21.66
C GLY A 17 -33.95 25.03 21.77
N SER A 18 -33.31 25.21 22.94
CA SER A 18 -32.34 24.30 23.54
C SER A 18 -30.85 24.40 23.11
N PRO A 19 -29.94 24.80 24.01
CA PRO A 19 -28.48 24.77 23.79
C PRO A 19 -27.88 23.35 23.70
N GLN A 20 -28.69 22.28 23.73
CA GLN A 20 -28.23 20.88 23.78
C GLN A 20 -27.86 20.28 22.40
N LYS A 21 -28.18 20.94 21.27
CA LYS A 21 -27.92 20.36 19.93
C LYS A 21 -26.55 20.72 19.31
N LEU A 22 -25.86 21.73 19.82
CA LEU A 22 -24.56 22.16 19.26
C LEU A 22 -23.37 21.29 19.71
N CYS A 23 -23.48 20.56 20.83
CA CYS A 23 -22.43 19.65 21.30
C CYS A 23 -22.31 18.37 20.45
N LYS A 24 -23.40 17.95 19.80
CA LYS A 24 -23.48 16.67 19.09
C LYS A 24 -22.86 16.71 17.69
N MET A 25 -22.90 17.88 17.04
CA MET A 25 -22.39 18.06 15.68
C MET A 25 -20.87 18.27 15.62
N LYS A 26 -20.26 18.69 16.73
CA LYS A 26 -18.80 18.89 16.82
C LYS A 26 -18.04 17.56 16.88
N THR A 27 -18.61 16.54 17.54
CA THR A 27 -17.98 15.22 17.69
C THR A 27 -17.85 14.49 16.35
N ALA A 28 -18.84 14.62 15.46
CA ALA A 28 -18.82 13.99 14.14
C ALA A 28 -17.67 14.51 13.25
N LEU A 29 -17.32 15.79 13.38
CA LEU A 29 -16.20 16.41 12.65
C LEU A 29 -14.85 15.85 13.09
N PHE A 30 -14.66 15.58 14.39
CA PHE A 30 -13.42 14.97 14.88
C PHE A 30 -13.26 13.55 14.34
N PHE A 31 -14.31 12.72 14.36
CA PHE A 31 -14.25 11.34 13.84
C PHE A 31 -13.85 11.27 12.36
N LEU A 32 -14.31 12.20 11.52
CA LEU A 32 -13.93 12.23 10.10
C LEU A 32 -12.46 12.58 9.89
N VAL A 33 -11.87 13.43 10.72
CA VAL A 33 -10.44 13.77 10.64
C VAL A 33 -9.56 12.58 11.04
N PHE A 34 -9.93 11.82 12.08
CA PHE A 34 -9.16 10.64 12.48
C PHE A 34 -9.17 9.53 11.42
N ILE A 35 -10.28 9.34 10.70
CA ILE A 35 -10.37 8.36 9.60
C ILE A 35 -9.53 8.80 8.40
N ALA A 36 -9.52 10.09 8.07
CA ALA A 36 -8.68 10.62 6.99
C ALA A 36 -7.17 10.46 7.28
N VAL A 37 -6.76 10.66 8.54
CA VAL A 37 -5.36 10.45 8.96
C VAL A 37 -4.99 8.96 8.98
N ALA A 38 -5.93 8.07 9.32
CA ALA A 38 -5.73 6.62 9.24
C ALA A 38 -5.60 6.11 7.79
N ALA A 39 -6.28 6.73 6.82
CA ALA A 39 -6.16 6.33 5.41
C ALA A 39 -4.87 6.87 4.74
N ALA A 40 -4.34 8.01 5.20
CA ALA A 40 -3.15 8.63 4.60
C ALA A 40 -1.82 7.97 5.00
N GLN A 41 -1.79 7.21 6.10
CA GLN A 41 -0.58 6.53 6.59
C GLN A 41 -0.38 5.13 5.97
N TRP A 42 -1.28 4.71 5.09
CA TRP A 42 -1.18 3.46 4.34
C TRP A 42 -1.09 3.82 2.87
N THR A 43 0.06 4.30 2.41
CA THR A 43 0.35 4.28 0.97
C THR A 43 0.31 2.80 0.55
N PRO A 44 -0.68 2.38 -0.25
CA PRO A 44 -0.79 0.98 -0.63
C PRO A 44 0.40 0.68 -1.54
N TRP A 45 1.36 -0.08 -1.01
CA TRP A 45 2.48 -0.55 -1.81
C TRP A 45 1.94 -1.42 -2.95
N ASN A 46 2.39 -1.15 -4.18
CA ASN A 46 2.02 -1.92 -5.36
C ASN A 46 3.22 -2.78 -5.81
N PRO A 47 3.04 -4.11 -5.96
CA PRO A 47 4.12 -5.02 -6.38
C PRO A 47 4.65 -4.77 -7.80
N ASN A 48 3.94 -3.96 -8.59
CA ASN A 48 4.40 -3.55 -9.92
C ASN A 48 4.99 -2.15 -9.93
N ASP A 49 5.18 -1.52 -8.76
CA ASP A 49 5.88 -0.25 -8.72
C ASP A 49 7.35 -0.47 -9.12
N PRO A 50 7.91 0.45 -9.93
CA PRO A 50 9.30 0.38 -10.31
C PRO A 50 10.20 0.58 -9.09
N CYS A 51 11.32 -0.13 -9.06
CA CYS A 51 12.38 0.04 -8.07
C CYS A 51 13.71 0.26 -8.78
N ASP A 52 14.61 1.02 -8.17
CA ASP A 52 15.99 1.13 -8.63
C ASP A 52 16.91 0.20 -7.83
N ASP A 53 16.66 0.12 -6.52
CA ASP A 53 17.41 -0.68 -5.54
C ASP A 53 16.48 -1.45 -4.56
N ALA A 54 17.06 -2.38 -3.79
CA ALA A 54 16.29 -3.19 -2.83
C ALA A 54 15.66 -2.37 -1.70
N ASP A 55 16.25 -1.22 -1.36
CA ASP A 55 15.74 -0.31 -0.32
C ASP A 55 14.45 0.42 -0.73
N ASP A 56 14.15 0.46 -2.03
CA ASP A 56 12.88 0.99 -2.55
C ASP A 56 11.72 0.01 -2.31
N CYS A 57 12.05 -1.26 -2.07
CA CYS A 57 11.08 -2.29 -1.81
C CYS A 57 10.63 -2.27 -0.34
N PRO A 58 9.35 -2.55 -0.06
CA PRO A 58 8.87 -2.66 1.31
C PRO A 58 9.59 -3.83 1.95
N LEU A 59 10.05 -3.68 3.18
CA LEU A 59 10.74 -4.77 3.89
C LEU A 59 11.89 -5.34 3.03
N ALA A 60 13.00 -4.61 2.94
CA ALA A 60 14.16 -4.94 2.09
C ALA A 60 14.72 -6.37 2.28
N ASP A 61 14.44 -7.02 3.42
CA ASP A 61 14.84 -8.41 3.69
C ASP A 61 13.86 -9.47 3.13
N VAL A 62 12.68 -9.06 2.67
CA VAL A 62 11.59 -9.92 2.16
C VAL A 62 11.36 -9.71 0.67
N TYR A 63 11.71 -8.52 0.17
CA TYR A 63 11.56 -8.14 -1.22
C TYR A 63 12.90 -7.69 -1.81
N CYS A 64 13.04 -7.93 -3.10
CA CYS A 64 14.25 -7.67 -3.87
C CYS A 64 13.88 -6.90 -5.13
N CYS A 65 14.75 -6.00 -5.55
CA CYS A 65 14.55 -5.27 -6.79
C CYS A 65 15.14 -6.06 -7.97
N ILE A 66 14.29 -6.51 -8.90
CA ILE A 66 14.71 -7.35 -10.03
C ILE A 66 14.15 -6.88 -11.36
N TYR A 67 14.95 -7.02 -12.41
CA TYR A 67 14.54 -6.68 -13.77
C TYR A 67 13.53 -7.70 -14.31
N ASN A 68 12.28 -7.29 -14.47
CA ASN A 68 11.26 -8.12 -15.09
C ASN A 68 11.25 -7.91 -16.61
N LYS A 69 11.75 -8.91 -17.35
CA LYS A 69 11.82 -8.84 -18.83
C LYS A 69 10.47 -8.65 -19.50
N SER A 70 9.38 -9.18 -18.92
CA SER A 70 8.03 -9.07 -19.48
C SER A 70 7.48 -7.65 -19.37
N LEU A 71 7.87 -6.92 -18.33
CA LEU A 71 7.43 -5.55 -18.06
C LEU A 71 8.41 -4.49 -18.61
N GLY A 72 9.67 -4.86 -18.83
CA GLY A 72 10.70 -3.96 -19.36
C GLY A 72 11.27 -2.97 -18.34
N TYR A 73 11.01 -3.18 -17.05
CA TYR A 73 11.54 -2.38 -15.94
C TYR A 73 11.82 -3.25 -14.71
N LYS A 74 12.60 -2.69 -13.77
CA LYS A 74 12.87 -3.32 -12.47
C LYS A 74 11.69 -3.14 -11.54
N LYS A 75 11.25 -4.21 -10.87
CA LYS A 75 10.17 -4.19 -9.89
C LYS A 75 10.58 -4.92 -8.62
N CYS A 76 9.87 -4.65 -7.54
CA CYS A 76 10.00 -5.40 -6.31
C CYS A 76 9.33 -6.77 -6.44
N GLU A 77 10.10 -7.83 -6.25
CA GLU A 77 9.62 -9.21 -6.25
C GLU A 77 9.86 -9.86 -4.89
N LEU A 78 9.13 -10.91 -4.57
CA LEU A 78 9.28 -11.61 -3.30
C LEU A 78 10.58 -12.42 -3.33
N THR A 79 11.36 -12.37 -2.26
CA THR A 79 12.58 -13.16 -2.12
C THR A 79 12.21 -14.64 -1.88
N PRO A 80 12.69 -15.60 -2.70
CA PRO A 80 12.30 -17.00 -2.58
C PRO A 80 12.75 -17.63 -1.26
N MET A 81 11.80 -18.28 -0.58
CA MET A 81 12.01 -18.95 0.70
C MET A 81 12.43 -20.42 0.50
N GLU A 82 12.77 -21.11 1.58
CA GLU A 82 13.08 -22.54 1.53
C GLU A 82 11.98 -23.34 0.81
N GLY A 83 12.40 -24.21 -0.11
CA GLY A 83 11.53 -25.04 -0.95
C GLY A 83 10.89 -24.32 -2.14
N TRP A 84 11.05 -23.00 -2.25
CA TRP A 84 10.53 -22.25 -3.39
C TRP A 84 11.44 -22.41 -4.61
N ALA A 85 10.86 -22.33 -5.79
CA ALA A 85 11.61 -22.28 -7.03
C ALA A 85 12.58 -21.09 -7.05
N CYS A 86 13.73 -21.27 -7.66
CA CYS A 86 14.73 -20.23 -7.82
C CYS A 86 15.48 -20.40 -9.14
N TRP A 87 15.89 -19.29 -9.74
CA TRP A 87 16.80 -19.24 -10.88
C TRP A 87 17.96 -18.27 -10.64
N PRO A 88 19.22 -18.74 -10.61
CA PRO A 88 20.37 -17.94 -10.18
C PRO A 88 20.67 -16.72 -11.07
N GLU A 89 20.13 -16.65 -12.29
CA GLU A 89 20.40 -15.56 -13.24
C GLU A 89 19.20 -14.61 -13.47
N THR A 90 18.00 -15.02 -13.09
CA THR A 90 16.76 -14.30 -13.43
C THR A 90 15.86 -14.01 -12.26
N ASP A 91 16.11 -14.65 -11.13
CA ASP A 91 15.33 -14.47 -9.91
C ASP A 91 16.16 -13.77 -8.84
N CYS A 92 15.45 -13.38 -7.80
CA CYS A 92 16.05 -12.88 -6.60
C CYS A 92 16.85 -13.95 -5.86
N PRO A 93 17.88 -13.54 -5.08
CA PRO A 93 18.60 -14.46 -4.21
C PRO A 93 17.63 -15.11 -3.21
N CYS A 94 17.99 -16.28 -2.66
CA CYS A 94 17.20 -16.90 -1.60
C CYS A 94 17.18 -16.01 -0.34
N ALA A 95 16.10 -16.09 0.45
CA ALA A 95 15.80 -15.15 1.54
C ALA A 95 16.84 -15.09 2.68
N SER A 96 17.70 -16.10 2.82
CA SER A 96 18.73 -16.14 3.85
C SER A 96 20.06 -16.61 3.27
N ALA A 97 21.16 -16.14 3.85
CA ALA A 97 22.52 -16.55 3.47
C ALA A 97 22.75 -18.07 3.60
N ASP A 98 22.00 -18.75 4.47
CA ASP A 98 22.06 -20.20 4.65
C ASP A 98 21.33 -20.96 3.55
N LEU A 99 20.49 -20.30 2.75
CA LEU A 99 19.76 -20.91 1.64
C LEU A 99 20.51 -20.68 0.33
N THR A 100 20.81 -21.76 -0.37
CA THR A 100 21.37 -21.72 -1.73
C THR A 100 20.35 -22.26 -2.72
N CYS A 101 20.32 -21.67 -3.91
CA CYS A 101 19.54 -22.21 -5.02
C CYS A 101 20.21 -23.49 -5.54
N ALA A 102 19.62 -24.64 -5.24
CA ALA A 102 20.18 -25.95 -5.56
C ALA A 102 19.23 -26.80 -6.41
N PRO A 103 19.75 -27.71 -7.26
CA PRO A 103 18.91 -28.59 -8.07
C PRO A 103 17.99 -29.47 -7.20
N ASN A 104 16.71 -29.48 -7.54
CA ASN A 104 15.70 -30.29 -6.86
C ASN A 104 14.92 -31.12 -7.90
N PRO A 105 15.15 -32.45 -7.96
CA PRO A 105 14.52 -33.32 -8.97
C PRO A 105 13.01 -33.48 -8.76
N ASN A 106 12.49 -33.07 -7.61
CA ASN A 106 11.05 -33.12 -7.31
C ASN A 106 10.32 -31.81 -7.67
N SER A 107 11.04 -30.78 -8.11
CA SER A 107 10.46 -29.51 -8.52
C SER A 107 10.27 -29.43 -10.03
N SER A 108 9.15 -28.87 -10.47
CA SER A 108 8.89 -28.59 -11.89
C SER A 108 9.84 -27.56 -12.51
N THR A 109 10.46 -26.71 -11.68
CA THR A 109 11.42 -25.68 -12.08
C THR A 109 12.87 -26.16 -12.10
N GLY A 110 13.14 -27.38 -11.63
CA GLY A 110 14.48 -28.01 -11.63
C GLY A 110 15.42 -27.56 -10.50
N ALA A 111 15.20 -26.38 -9.89
CA ALA A 111 15.95 -25.90 -8.74
C ALA A 111 15.03 -25.22 -7.71
N THR A 112 15.42 -25.31 -6.43
CA THR A 112 14.72 -24.66 -5.30
C THR A 112 15.71 -24.13 -4.28
N CYS A 113 15.32 -23.13 -3.48
CA CYS A 113 16.11 -22.66 -2.34
C CYS A 113 16.16 -23.73 -1.25
N GLN A 114 17.36 -24.16 -0.86
CA GLN A 114 17.59 -25.22 0.12
C GLN A 114 18.72 -24.84 1.08
N ILE A 115 18.68 -25.39 2.31
CA ILE A 115 19.74 -25.16 3.30
C ILE A 115 21.06 -25.71 2.76
N SER A 116 22.07 -24.86 2.76
CA SER A 116 23.44 -25.21 2.37
C SER A 116 24.04 -26.04 3.50
N GLY A 117 24.19 -27.35 3.26
CA GLY A 117 24.84 -28.28 4.19
C GLY A 117 26.35 -28.12 4.27
#